data_AF-A0A5J4VM40-F1
#
_entry.id   AF-A0A5J4VM40-F1
#
_cell.length_a   1.000
_cell.length_b   1.000
_cell.length_c   1.000
_cell.angle_alpha   90.00
_cell.angle_beta   90.00
_cell.angle_gamma   90.00
#
_symmetry.space_group_name_H-M   'P 1'
#
loop_
_entity.id
_entity.type
_entity.pdbx_description
1 polymer ?
#
loop_
_entity_poly.entity_id
_entity_poly.type
_entity_poly.pdbx_seq_one_letter_code
_entity_poly.pdbx_strand_id
1 'polypeptide(L)'
;MVLIDPVLVNGITYCEVVFANNMLGNSSIGIVPANFLVKHGQSPHDVEIKSQTAYFQGSFGVVNCNQQAQQGNQKFNDKDIVGIEINMQTSRRTARLFINGTEQP
;
A
#
# COMPACT_ATOMS: atom_id res chain seq x y z
N MET A 1 -8.37 9.20 -0.50
CA MET A 1 -7.26 8.46 -1.14
C MET A 1 -6.52 9.42 -2.06
N VAL A 2 -5.19 9.38 -2.08
CA VAL A 2 -4.35 10.13 -3.02
C VAL A 2 -3.68 9.10 -3.94
N LEU A 3 -3.68 9.35 -5.25
CA LEU A 3 -2.88 8.57 -6.19
C LEU A 3 -1.64 9.36 -6.60
N ILE A 4 -0.53 8.64 -6.73
CA ILE A 4 0.71 9.12 -7.33
C ILE A 4 0.86 8.30 -8.60
N ASP A 5 0.86 8.94 -9.77
CA ASP A 5 0.73 8.27 -11.08
C ASP A 5 2.01 8.34 -11.92
N PRO A 6 3.00 7.48 -11.62
CA PRO A 6 3.76 6.82 -12.65
C PRO A 6 3.17 5.41 -12.88
N VAL A 7 2.70 5.16 -14.09
CA VAL A 7 2.31 3.80 -14.50
C VAL A 7 3.55 2.91 -14.51
N LEU A 8 3.61 1.95 -13.58
CA LEU A 8 4.74 1.03 -13.42
C LEU A 8 4.63 -0.13 -14.43
N VAL A 9 5.43 -0.08 -15.50
CA VAL A 9 5.40 -1.11 -16.57
C VAL A 9 6.55 -2.11 -16.50
N ASN A 10 7.71 -1.73 -15.97
CA ASN A 10 8.90 -2.58 -15.83
C ASN A 10 9.85 -2.00 -14.77
N GLY A 11 10.76 -2.83 -14.26
CA GLY A 11 11.82 -2.44 -13.32
C GLY A 11 11.40 -2.54 -11.86
N ILE A 12 12.19 -1.91 -11.00
CA ILE A 12 11.96 -1.82 -9.55
C ILE A 12 11.72 -0.36 -9.22
N THR A 13 10.63 -0.09 -8.50
CA THR A 13 10.28 1.26 -8.03
C THR A 13 10.18 1.23 -6.52
N TYR A 14 10.70 2.28 -5.87
CA TYR A 14 10.61 2.46 -4.43
C TYR A 14 9.99 3.82 -4.12
N CYS A 15 9.02 3.83 -3.21
CA CYS A 15 8.32 5.03 -2.78
C CYS A 15 8.26 5.05 -1.25
N GLU A 16 8.57 6.19 -0.65
CA GLU A 16 8.43 6.41 0.79
C GLU A 16 7.40 7.49 1.06
N VAL A 17 6.60 7.26 2.09
CA VAL A 17 5.65 8.23 2.62
C VAL A 17 5.81 8.34 4.12
N VAL A 18 5.58 9.55 4.63
CA VAL A 18 5.44 9.80 6.06
C VAL A 18 4.01 10.23 6.32
N PHE A 19 3.30 9.47 7.15
CA PHE A 19 1.95 9.83 7.58
C PHE A 19 2.04 10.71 8.82
N ALA A 20 1.93 12.03 8.63
CA ALA A 20 1.89 13.00 9.72
C ALA A 20 0.46 13.14 10.28
N ASN A 21 0.36 13.33 11.60
CA ASN A 21 -0.91 13.40 12.35
C ASN A 21 -1.74 12.12 12.24
N ASN A 22 -1.08 10.96 12.07
CA ASN A 22 -1.73 9.67 11.88
C ASN A 22 -1.96 8.93 13.21
N MET A 23 -2.50 9.64 14.22
CA MET A 23 -2.62 9.11 15.58
C MET A 23 -3.49 7.85 15.70
N LEU A 24 -4.38 7.61 14.72
CA LEU A 24 -5.27 6.44 14.69
C LEU A 24 -4.71 5.30 13.83
N GLY A 25 -3.55 5.47 13.17
CA GLY A 25 -2.98 4.45 12.29
C GLY A 25 -3.83 4.15 11.04
N ASN A 26 -4.86 4.95 10.75
CA ASN A 26 -5.82 4.76 9.64
C ASN A 26 -5.22 5.20 8.29
N SER A 27 -3.96 4.84 8.07
CA SER A 27 -3.23 5.10 6.84
C SER A 27 -2.86 3.79 6.17
N SER A 28 -2.84 3.82 4.85
CA SER A 28 -2.50 2.66 4.02
C SER A 28 -1.64 3.12 2.85
N ILE A 29 -0.75 2.24 2.40
CA ILE A 29 0.03 2.42 1.18
C ILE A 29 -0.14 1.19 0.30
N GLY A 30 -0.19 1.36 -1.02
CA GLY A 30 -0.42 0.24 -1.91
C GLY A 30 -0.37 0.61 -3.38
N ILE A 31 -0.87 -0.31 -4.19
CA ILE A 31 -0.94 -0.23 -5.64
C ILE A 31 -2.36 -0.44 -6.13
N VAL A 32 -2.66 0.17 -7.27
CA VAL A 32 -3.90 0.02 -8.01
C VAL A 32 -3.58 -0.19 -9.50
N PRO A 33 -4.48 -0.79 -10.29
CA PRO A 33 -4.36 -0.87 -11.74
C PRO A 33 -4.18 0.53 -12.35
N ALA A 34 -3.44 0.62 -13.46
CA ALA A 34 -3.17 1.89 -14.13
C ALA A 34 -4.43 2.62 -14.62
N ASN A 35 -5.50 1.88 -14.90
CA ASN A 35 -6.79 2.43 -15.33
C ASN A 35 -7.75 2.69 -14.14
N PHE A 36 -7.26 2.62 -12.91
CA PHE A 36 -8.08 2.78 -11.72
C PHE A 36 -8.50 4.25 -11.54
N LEU A 37 -9.80 4.49 -11.41
CA LEU A 37 -10.36 5.82 -11.23
C LEU A 37 -10.78 6.00 -9.77
N VAL A 38 -10.20 6.99 -9.10
CA VAL A 38 -10.65 7.39 -7.75
C VAL A 38 -11.86 8.29 -7.88
N LYS A 39 -13.01 7.83 -7.37
CA LYS A 39 -14.14 8.72 -7.16
C LYS A 39 -14.03 9.36 -5.77
N HIS A 40 -14.49 10.60 -5.67
CA HIS A 40 -14.56 11.30 -4.39
C HIS A 40 -15.35 10.48 -3.37
N GLY A 41 -14.82 10.36 -2.15
CA GLY A 41 -15.44 9.59 -1.06
C GLY A 41 -15.14 8.09 -1.06
N GLN A 42 -14.46 7.55 -2.07
CA GLN A 42 -14.10 6.12 -2.09
C GLN A 42 -12.87 5.80 -1.24
N SER A 43 -12.92 4.64 -0.61
CA SER A 43 -11.88 4.06 0.25
C SER A 43 -11.46 2.69 -0.28
N PRO A 44 -10.15 2.32 -0.26
CA PRO A 44 -9.68 0.98 -0.62
C PRO A 44 -10.40 -0.19 0.06
N HIS A 45 -11.09 0.09 1.18
CA HIS A 45 -11.89 -0.87 1.92
C HIS A 45 -13.29 -1.11 1.32
N ASP A 46 -13.79 -0.25 0.43
CA ASP A 46 -15.12 -0.38 -0.15
C ASP A 46 -15.20 -1.65 -1.01
N VAL A 47 -16.27 -2.42 -0.84
CA VAL A 47 -16.44 -3.75 -1.46
C VAL A 47 -16.25 -3.71 -2.99
N GLU A 48 -16.71 -2.63 -3.63
CA GLU A 48 -16.65 -2.44 -5.08
C GLU A 48 -15.22 -2.27 -5.62
N ILE A 49 -14.28 -1.82 -4.78
CA ILE A 49 -12.90 -1.54 -5.19
C ILE A 49 -11.87 -2.45 -4.53
N LYS A 50 -12.20 -3.07 -3.39
CA LYS A 50 -11.28 -3.92 -2.62
C LYS A 50 -10.69 -5.10 -3.42
N SER A 51 -11.40 -5.61 -4.43
CA SER A 51 -10.89 -6.65 -5.34
C SER A 51 -9.83 -6.14 -6.33
N GLN A 52 -9.79 -4.84 -6.57
CA GLN A 52 -8.91 -4.19 -7.54
C GLN A 52 -7.67 -3.57 -6.89
N THR A 53 -7.61 -3.51 -5.55
CA THR A 53 -6.50 -2.89 -4.82
C THR A 53 -5.63 -3.92 -4.12
N ALA A 54 -4.33 -3.64 -4.00
CA ALA A 54 -3.45 -4.32 -3.07
C ALA A 54 -2.75 -3.28 -2.19
N TYR A 55 -2.88 -3.38 -0.87
CA TYR A 55 -2.35 -2.37 0.06
C TYR A 55 -1.98 -2.94 1.42
N PHE A 56 -1.02 -2.28 2.06
CA PHE A 56 -0.64 -2.48 3.44
C PHE A 56 -1.40 -1.49 4.32
N GLN A 57 -2.17 -2.01 5.27
CA GLN A 57 -2.96 -1.26 6.23
C GLN A 57 -2.19 -1.05 7.52
N GLY A 58 -1.97 0.21 7.88
CA GLY A 58 -1.18 0.60 9.04
C GLY A 58 -1.80 0.26 10.39
N SER A 59 -3.12 0.39 10.55
CA SER A 59 -3.77 0.27 11.86
C SER A 59 -3.70 -1.13 12.46
N PHE A 60 -3.64 -2.15 11.61
CA PHE A 60 -3.65 -3.56 12.01
C PHE A 60 -2.42 -4.34 11.52
N GLY A 61 -1.51 -3.73 10.76
CA GLY A 61 -0.37 -4.45 10.18
C GLY A 61 -0.83 -5.54 9.19
N VAL A 62 -1.88 -5.25 8.43
CA VAL A 62 -2.53 -6.21 7.53
C VAL A 62 -2.18 -5.88 6.08
N VAL A 63 -1.84 -6.88 5.28
CA VAL A 63 -1.87 -6.75 3.82
C VAL A 63 -3.24 -7.18 3.30
N ASN A 64 -3.87 -6.34 2.48
CA ASN A 64 -5.07 -6.67 1.74
C ASN A 64 -4.71 -6.83 0.27
N CYS A 65 -5.06 -7.97 -0.33
CA CYS A 65 -4.87 -8.23 -1.75
C CYS A 65 -6.00 -9.14 -2.24
N ASN A 66 -6.67 -8.76 -3.32
CA ASN A 66 -7.78 -9.53 -3.90
C ASN A 66 -8.84 -9.95 -2.86
N GLN A 67 -9.27 -8.99 -2.04
CA GLN A 67 -10.20 -9.17 -0.91
C GLN A 67 -9.73 -10.07 0.25
N GLN A 68 -8.55 -10.69 0.15
CA GLN A 68 -7.95 -11.48 1.22
C GLN A 68 -7.10 -10.57 2.12
N ALA A 69 -7.20 -10.78 3.43
CA ALA A 69 -6.44 -10.08 4.44
C ALA A 69 -5.46 -11.04 5.10
N GLN A 70 -4.19 -10.65 5.19
CA GLN A 70 -3.15 -11.41 5.89
C GLN A 70 -2.47 -10.52 6.92
N GLN A 71 -2.27 -11.05 8.13
CA GLN A 71 -1.57 -10.38 9.23
C GLN A 71 -0.08 -10.75 9.22
N GLY A 72 0.74 -9.89 9.84
CA GLY A 72 2.15 -10.17 10.08
C GLY A 72 3.02 -8.92 10.17
N ASN A 73 2.62 -7.83 9.51
CA ASN A 73 3.37 -6.58 9.52
C ASN A 73 3.22 -5.87 10.86
N GLN A 74 4.20 -5.04 11.20
CA GLN A 74 4.04 -4.04 12.24
C GLN A 74 3.01 -2.99 11.83
N LYS A 75 2.36 -2.37 12.82
CA LYS A 75 1.53 -1.19 12.62
C LYS A 75 2.36 0.04 12.23
N PHE A 76 1.74 0.96 11.50
CA PHE A 76 2.32 2.28 11.23
C PHE A 76 1.96 3.23 12.37
N ASN A 77 2.94 3.93 12.92
CA ASN A 77 2.73 4.99 13.90
C ASN A 77 2.86 6.37 13.26
N ASP A 78 2.50 7.39 14.03
CA ASP A 78 2.74 8.78 13.62
C ASP A 78 4.22 8.99 13.33
N LYS A 79 4.53 9.60 12.17
CA LYS A 79 5.88 9.91 11.69
C LYS A 79 6.77 8.71 11.34
N ASP A 80 6.25 7.48 11.34
CA ASP A 80 6.98 6.36 10.74
C ASP A 80 7.20 6.61 9.24
N ILE A 81 8.39 6.26 8.75
CA ILE A 81 8.70 6.24 7.33
C ILE A 81 8.21 4.90 6.79
N VAL A 82 7.21 4.95 5.91
CA VAL A 82 6.60 3.77 5.30
C VAL A 82 7.05 3.68 3.85
N GLY A 83 7.87 2.68 3.55
CA GLY A 83 8.39 2.39 2.22
C GLY A 83 7.64 1.25 1.54
N ILE A 84 7.44 1.36 0.23
CA ILE A 84 6.98 0.26 -0.62
C ILE A 84 7.94 0.07 -1.79
N GLU A 85 8.49 -1.14 -1.91
CA GLU A 85 9.25 -1.58 -3.09
C GLU A 85 8.32 -2.40 -3.99
N ILE A 86 8.22 -2.01 -5.25
CA ILE A 86 7.41 -2.69 -6.26
C ILE A 86 8.37 -3.23 -7.32
N ASN A 87 8.42 -4.56 -7.45
CA ASN A 87 9.22 -5.22 -8.47
C ASN A 87 8.32 -5.72 -9.60
N MET A 88 8.43 -5.08 -10.76
CA MET A 88 7.72 -5.42 -12.00
C MET A 88 8.60 -6.18 -13.00
N GLN A 89 9.89 -6.37 -12.69
CA GLN A 89 10.88 -6.98 -13.60
C GLN A 89 10.74 -8.50 -13.71
N THR A 90 10.24 -9.15 -12.67
CA THR A 90 10.12 -10.61 -12.60
C THR A 90 8.74 -11.09 -13.07
N SER A 91 8.65 -12.36 -13.49
CA SER A 91 7.36 -13.00 -13.81
C SER A 91 6.41 -13.04 -12.61
N ARG A 92 6.96 -13.17 -11.41
CA ARG A 92 6.25 -13.03 -10.14
C ARG A 92 6.48 -11.63 -9.56
N ARG A 93 5.62 -10.69 -9.95
CA ARG A 93 5.62 -9.32 -9.47
C ARG A 93 5.42 -9.28 -7.95
N THR A 94 6.13 -8.39 -7.26
CA THR A 94 6.06 -8.29 -5.79
C THR A 94 5.86 -6.84 -5.35
N ALA A 95 5.25 -6.69 -4.18
CA ALA A 95 5.26 -5.47 -3.39
C ALA A 95 5.79 -5.82 -2.00
N ARG A 96 6.84 -5.14 -1.53
CA ARG A 96 7.45 -5.35 -0.22
C ARG A 96 7.31 -4.09 0.62
N LEU A 97 6.99 -4.26 1.89
CA LEU A 97 6.77 -3.18 2.83
C LEU A 97 8.02 -2.98 3.69
N PHE A 98 8.38 -1.73 3.91
CA PHE A 98 9.45 -1.32 4.82
C PHE A 98 8.88 -0.31 5.82
N ILE A 99 9.20 -0.48 7.10
CA ILE A 99 8.85 0.48 8.15
C ILE A 99 10.15 0.93 8.81
N ASN A 100 10.45 2.23 8.75
CA ASN A 100 11.70 2.81 9.23
C ASN A 100 12.94 2.05 8.71
N GLY A 101 12.92 1.69 7.42
CA GLY A 101 13.98 0.94 6.76
C GLY A 101 14.01 -0.57 7.05
N THR A 102 13.16 -1.08 7.94
CA THR A 102 13.06 -2.52 8.26
C THR A 102 12.00 -3.19 7.39
N GLU A 103 12.41 -4.18 6.60
CA GLU A 103 11.48 -5.00 5.81
C GLU A 103 10.49 -5.75 6.71
N GLN A 104 9.23 -5.81 6.28
CA GLN A 104 8.15 -6.50 6.96
C GLN A 104 7.83 -7.87 6.29
N PRO A 105 7.28 -8.84 7.05
CA PRO A 105 7.04 -10.21 6.56
C PRO A 105 5.86 -10.38 5.58
#